data_AF-B8IES0-F1
#
_entry.id   AF-B8IES0-F1
#
_cell.length_a   1.000
_cell.length_b   1.000
_cell.length_c   1.000
_cell.angle_alpha   90.00
_cell.angle_beta   90.00
_cell.angle_gamma   90.00
#
_symmetry.space_group_name_H-M   'P 1'
#
loop_
_entity.id
_entity.type
_entity.pdbx_description
1 polymer ?
#
loop_
_entity_poly.entity_id
_entity_poly.type
_entity_poly.pdbx_seq_one_letter_code
_entity_poly.pdbx_strand_id
1 'polypeptide(L)'
;MQSVAFFREKAEQCRCLARAMCNQHDPIVITLNAMAAEFDAEAAAIEARVAMLHLIGHDDDVSPKREQTNELLDTGKATFKLSEHE
;
A
#
# COMPACT_ATOMS: atom_id res chain seq x y z
N MET A 1 14.82 -9.36 -1.36
CA MET A 1 14.61 -7.94 -1.70
C MET A 1 14.83 -7.15 -0.42
N GLN A 2 15.75 -6.19 -0.40
CA GLN A 2 15.98 -5.34 0.78
C GLN A 2 14.86 -4.31 0.90
N SER A 3 14.58 -3.83 2.12
CA SER A 3 13.48 -2.91 2.40
C SER A 3 13.93 -1.44 2.34
N VAL A 4 12.99 -0.51 2.16
CA VAL A 4 13.22 0.93 2.27
C VAL A 4 13.91 1.28 3.60
N ALA A 5 13.47 0.66 4.69
CA ALA A 5 14.03 0.88 6.02
C ALA A 5 15.52 0.48 6.09
N PHE A 6 15.90 -0.64 5.46
CA PHE A 6 17.29 -1.07 5.40
C PHE A 6 18.17 -0.01 4.73
N PHE A 7 17.76 0.50 3.56
CA PHE A 7 18.53 1.50 2.84
C PHE A 7 18.63 2.82 3.60
N ARG A 8 17.54 3.28 4.21
CA ARG A 8 17.57 4.49 5.06
C ARG A 8 18.47 4.33 6.28
N GLU A 9 18.49 3.16 6.90
CA GLU A 9 19.41 2.86 8.00
C GLU A 9 20.88 2.94 7.54
N LYS A 10 21.19 2.37 6.37
CA LYS A 10 22.55 2.44 5.80
C LYS A 10 22.96 3.86 5.42
N ALA A 11 22.05 4.65 4.87
CA ALA A 11 22.29 6.06 4.59
C ALA A 11 22.63 6.84 5.87
N GLU A 12 21.89 6.58 6.96
CA GLU A 12 22.14 7.24 8.24
C GLU A 12 23.46 6.80 8.88
N GLN A 13 23.81 5.51 8.79
CA GLN A 13 25.12 5.01 9.25
C GLN A 13 26.28 5.72 8.54
N CYS A 14 26.17 5.92 7.21
CA CYS A 14 27.18 6.64 6.44
C CYS A 14 27.31 8.11 6.87
N ARG A 15 26.16 8.80 7.08
CA ARG A 15 26.14 10.18 7.58
C ARG A 15 26.70 10.30 8.99
N CYS A 16 26.37 9.38 9.89
CA CYS A 16 26.91 9.35 11.24
C CYS A 16 28.44 9.18 11.23
N LEU A 17 28.95 8.27 10.41
CA LEU A 17 30.39 8.07 10.29
C LEU A 17 31.08 9.32 9.69
N ALA A 18 30.51 9.93 8.64
CA ALA A 18 31.03 11.16 8.05
C ALA A 18 31.08 12.33 9.05
N ARG A 19 30.05 12.47 9.88
CA ARG A 19 29.98 13.49 10.94
C ARG A 19 30.98 13.25 12.07
N ALA A 20 31.32 12.01 12.34
CA ALA A 20 32.32 11.66 13.34
C ALA A 20 33.77 11.99 12.91
N MET A 21 33.99 12.29 11.63
CA MET A 21 35.32 12.64 11.11
C MET A 21 35.62 14.14 11.26
N CYS A 22 36.80 14.47 11.78
CA CYS A 22 37.22 15.85 12.02
C CYS A 22 37.48 16.65 10.73
N ASN A 23 37.84 15.98 9.62
CA ASN A 23 38.15 16.64 8.35
C ASN A 23 37.02 16.42 7.34
N GLN A 24 36.24 17.46 7.08
CA GLN A 24 35.13 17.41 6.13
C GLN A 24 35.57 17.38 4.66
N HIS A 25 36.84 17.71 4.37
CA HIS A 25 37.44 17.60 3.04
C HIS A 25 38.19 16.27 2.86
N ASP A 26 38.09 15.35 3.82
CA ASP A 26 38.64 14.01 3.67
C ASP A 26 37.90 13.27 2.53
N PRO A 27 38.61 12.67 1.57
CA PRO A 27 38.01 11.83 0.54
C PRO A 27 37.07 10.75 1.09
N ILE A 28 37.32 10.24 2.30
CA ILE A 28 36.46 9.28 2.98
C ILE A 28 35.12 9.92 3.36
N VAL A 29 35.10 11.16 3.86
CA VAL A 29 33.86 11.88 4.16
C VAL A 29 33.04 12.11 2.89
N ILE A 30 33.70 12.51 1.80
CA ILE A 30 33.04 12.67 0.49
C ILE A 30 32.43 11.35 0.04
N THR A 31 33.18 10.25 0.15
CA THR A 31 32.71 8.91 -0.22
C THR A 31 31.54 8.44 0.64
N LEU A 32 31.59 8.67 1.95
CA LEU A 32 30.50 8.33 2.87
C LEU A 32 29.22 9.10 2.54
N ASN A 33 29.34 10.39 2.22
CA ASN A 33 28.20 11.20 1.80
C ASN A 33 27.62 10.73 0.45
N ALA A 34 28.49 10.34 -0.49
CA ALA A 34 28.05 9.76 -1.77
C ALA A 34 27.29 8.43 -1.57
N MET A 35 27.82 7.52 -0.76
CA MET A 35 27.14 6.26 -0.43
C MET A 35 25.79 6.49 0.27
N ALA A 36 25.70 7.50 1.16
CA ALA A 36 24.44 7.85 1.78
C ALA A 36 23.38 8.28 0.74
N ALA A 37 23.79 9.07 -0.25
CA ALA A 37 22.90 9.51 -1.33
C ALA A 37 22.46 8.34 -2.23
N GLU A 38 23.35 7.39 -2.52
CA GLU A 38 23.02 6.18 -3.28
C GLU A 38 21.98 5.32 -2.55
N PHE A 39 22.14 5.12 -1.24
CA PHE A 39 21.15 4.39 -0.44
C PHE A 39 19.80 5.10 -0.38
N ASP A 40 19.78 6.43 -0.24
CA ASP A 40 18.52 7.19 -0.27
C ASP A 40 17.84 7.10 -1.65
N ALA A 41 18.61 7.07 -2.74
CA ALA A 41 18.07 6.87 -4.09
C ALA A 41 17.44 5.47 -4.27
N GLU A 42 18.08 4.42 -3.75
CA GLU A 42 17.53 3.06 -3.81
C GLU A 42 16.25 2.93 -2.96
N ALA A 43 16.22 3.56 -1.78
CA ALA A 43 15.02 3.65 -0.96
C ALA A 43 13.87 4.33 -1.71
N ALA A 44 14.15 5.47 -2.37
CA ALA A 44 13.17 6.20 -3.16
C ALA A 44 12.68 5.39 -4.38
N ALA A 45 13.57 4.64 -5.04
CA ALA A 45 13.21 3.77 -6.16
C ALA A 45 12.24 2.65 -5.73
N ILE A 46 12.45 2.06 -4.54
CA ILE A 46 11.54 1.07 -3.98
C ILE A 46 10.18 1.69 -3.64
N GLU A 47 10.17 2.85 -2.98
CA GLU A 47 8.93 3.58 -2.66
C GLU A 47 8.15 3.92 -3.95
N ALA A 48 8.83 4.41 -4.98
CA ALA A 48 8.22 4.73 -6.27
C ALA A 48 7.60 3.48 -6.94
N ARG A 49 8.29 2.33 -6.90
CA ARG A 49 7.75 1.07 -7.43
C ARG A 49 6.51 0.61 -6.68
N VAL A 50 6.51 0.75 -5.36
CA VAL A 50 5.34 0.41 -4.53
C VAL A 50 4.18 1.37 -4.82
N ALA A 51 4.45 2.68 -4.96
CA ALA A 51 3.43 3.67 -5.32
C ALA A 51 2.82 3.39 -6.70
N MET A 52 3.64 3.05 -7.70
CA MET A 52 3.17 2.68 -9.04
C MET A 52 2.29 1.42 -9.02
N LEU A 53 2.63 0.41 -8.20
CA LEU A 53 1.81 -0.79 -8.08
C LEU A 53 0.43 -0.46 -7.47
N HIS A 54 0.37 0.40 -6.46
CA HIS A 54 -0.90 0.84 -5.88
C HIS A 54 -1.75 1.67 -6.86
N LEU A 55 -1.11 2.43 -7.75
CA LEU A 55 -1.83 3.23 -8.76
C LEU A 55 -2.48 2.37 -9.83
N ILE A 56 -1.81 1.30 -10.29
CA ILE A 56 -2.31 0.42 -11.36
C ILE A 56 -3.38 -0.55 -10.85
N GLY A 57 -3.38 -0.87 -9.55
CA GLY A 57 -4.34 -1.81 -8.96
C GLY A 57 -5.73 -1.24 -8.64
N HIS A 58 -6.01 0.05 -8.93
CA HIS A 58 -7.26 0.69 -8.50
C HIS A 58 -8.37 0.76 -9.57
N ASP A 59 -8.11 0.36 -10.82
CA ASP A 59 -9.06 0.49 -11.94
C ASP A 59 -9.94 -0.75 -12.22
N ASP A 60 -9.78 -1.86 -11.49
CA ASP A 60 -10.51 -3.12 -11.77
C ASP A 60 -11.75 -3.38 -10.89
N ASP A 61 -12.24 -2.42 -10.10
CA ASP A 61 -13.53 -2.57 -9.40
C ASP A 61 -14.71 -2.10 -10.28
N VAL A 62 -14.87 -2.75 -11.44
CA VAL A 62 -16.16 -2.76 -12.13
C VAL A 62 -17.10 -3.63 -11.30
N SER A 63 -17.79 -3.00 -10.35
CA SER A 63 -18.94 -3.59 -9.68
C SER A 63 -19.98 -4.02 -10.73
N PRO A 64 -20.29 -5.32 -10.88
CA PRO A 64 -21.37 -5.72 -11.76
C PRO A 64 -22.68 -5.32 -11.08
N LYS A 65 -23.36 -4.35 -11.69
CA LYS A 65 -24.72 -3.93 -11.39
C LYS A 65 -25.62 -5.17 -11.47
N ARG A 66 -25.93 -5.79 -10.32
CA ARG A 66 -26.95 -6.84 -10.25
C ARG A 66 -28.31 -6.18 -10.46
N GLU A 67 -28.76 -6.19 -11.70
CA GLU A 67 -30.17 -6.06 -12.06
C GLU A 67 -30.92 -7.22 -11.38
N GLN A 68 -31.56 -6.97 -10.24
CA GLN A 68 -32.61 -7.84 -9.75
C GLN A 68 -33.87 -7.55 -10.57
N THR A 69 -34.02 -8.32 -11.65
CA THR A 69 -35.28 -8.52 -12.36
C THR A 69 -36.33 -9.07 -11.41
N ASN A 70 -37.51 -8.43 -11.42
CA ASN A 70 -38.72 -8.82 -10.73
C ASN A 70 -39.02 -10.32 -10.85
N GLU A 71 -38.86 -11.08 -9.76
CA GLU A 71 -39.51 -12.37 -9.61
C GLU A 71 -40.87 -12.16 -8.93
N LEU A 72 -41.90 -12.23 -9.76
CA LEU A 72 -43.31 -12.30 -9.41
C LEU A 72 -43.57 -13.62 -8.65
N LEU A 73 -43.44 -13.63 -7.32
CA LEU A 73 -43.94 -14.74 -6.51
C LEU A 73 -45.43 -14.54 -6.20
N ASP A 74 -46.24 -15.03 -7.14
CA ASP A 74 -47.58 -15.54 -6.86
C ASP A 74 -47.48 -16.68 -5.85
N THR A 75 -47.82 -16.42 -4.58
CA THR A 75 -48.05 -17.46 -3.59
C THR A 75 -49.36 -17.16 -2.88
N GLY A 76 -50.36 -17.98 -3.21
CA GLY A 76 -51.73 -17.88 -2.75
C GLY A 76 -51.86 -17.81 -1.23
N LYS A 77 -52.47 -16.74 -0.74
CA LYS A 77 -53.01 -16.66 0.62
C LYS A 77 -54.38 -17.33 0.67
N ALA A 78 -54.40 -18.65 0.80
CA ALA A 78 -55.53 -19.34 1.42
C ALA A 78 -55.34 -19.25 2.94
N THR A 79 -56.08 -18.34 3.60
CA THR A 79 -56.22 -18.37 5.06
C THR A 79 -57.62 -18.86 5.40
N PHE A 80 -57.69 -20.16 5.65
CA PHE A 80 -58.82 -20.84 6.26
C PHE A 80 -58.84 -20.50 7.76
N LYS A 81 -59.88 -19.79 8.21
CA LYS A 81 -60.22 -19.62 9.63
C LYS A 81 -61.65 -20.10 9.82
N LEU A 82 -61.81 -21.40 10.05
CA LEU A 82 -62.96 -21.95 10.77
C LEU A 82 -62.59 -21.99 12.25
N SER A 83 -63.34 -21.31 13.09
CA SER A 83 -64.06 -21.93 14.20
C SER A 83 -64.98 -20.89 14.86
N GLU A 84 -66.27 -21.20 14.80
CA GLU A 84 -67.39 -20.50 15.41
C GLU A 84 -67.58 -20.85 16.90
N HIS A 85 -68.61 -20.20 17.46
CA HIS A 85 -69.35 -20.39 18.71
C HIS A 85 -68.86 -19.58 19.91
N GLU A 86 -69.52 -18.45 20.23
CA GLU A 86 -70.90 -18.26 20.78
C GLU A 86 -70.95 -18.53 22.28
#